data_AF-G3IVZ7-F1
#
_entry.id   AF-G3IVZ7-F1
#
_cell.length_a   1.000
_cell.length_b   1.000
_cell.length_c   1.000
_cell.angle_alpha   90.00
_cell.angle_beta   90.00
_cell.angle_gamma   90.00
#
_symmetry.space_group_name_H-M   'P 1'
#
loop_
_entity.id
_entity.type
_entity.pdbx_description
1 polymer ?
#
loop_
_entity_poly.entity_id
_entity_poly.type
_entity_poly.pdbx_seq_one_letter_code
_entity_poly.pdbx_strand_id
1 'polypeptide(L)'
;MKLTNMKHTGLLAAILLTFCSFGAYAVESHMEQALKHAEAAAKADDGKTIAEHAEAAKTHAKTADEHLDAGIKSLNDAIDHGKMKHPEAAKKAAEEALTHLKAAQ
;
A
#
# COMPACT_ATOMS: atom_id res chain seq x y z
N MET A 1 -51.45 -35.37 -6.78
CA MET A 1 -50.93 -34.61 -5.63
C MET A 1 -49.71 -33.83 -6.12
N LYS A 2 -49.76 -32.48 -6.04
CA LYS A 2 -48.76 -31.55 -6.62
C LYS A 2 -47.43 -31.64 -5.86
N LEU A 3 -46.32 -31.83 -6.58
CA LEU A 3 -44.97 -31.56 -6.09
C LEU A 3 -44.65 -30.10 -6.46
N THR A 4 -44.61 -29.23 -5.45
CA THR A 4 -44.29 -27.80 -5.62
C THR A 4 -42.79 -27.60 -5.84
N ASN A 5 -42.49 -26.90 -6.94
CA ASN A 5 -41.23 -26.21 -7.22
C ASN A 5 -40.72 -25.42 -5.98
N MET A 6 -39.47 -25.66 -5.59
CA MET A 6 -38.73 -24.78 -4.68
C MET A 6 -37.47 -24.28 -5.39
N LYS A 7 -37.38 -22.96 -5.52
CA LYS A 7 -36.41 -22.21 -6.33
C LYS A 7 -35.01 -22.29 -5.70
N HIS A 8 -33.99 -22.57 -6.51
CA HIS A 8 -32.58 -22.48 -6.15
C HIS A 8 -32.13 -21.02 -6.01
N THR A 9 -32.59 -20.35 -4.97
CA THR A 9 -32.13 -19.00 -4.61
C THR A 9 -31.84 -19.00 -3.12
N GLY A 10 -30.64 -19.45 -2.78
CA GLY A 10 -30.23 -19.56 -1.38
C GLY A 10 -28.76 -19.92 -1.26
N LEU A 11 -27.94 -18.87 -1.21
CA LEU A 11 -26.73 -18.83 -0.40
C LEU A 11 -25.44 -19.46 -0.99
N LEU A 12 -24.93 -18.82 -2.06
CA LEU A 12 -23.50 -18.73 -2.37
C LEU A 12 -22.76 -17.89 -1.29
N ALA A 13 -22.83 -18.30 -0.03
CA ALA A 13 -22.16 -17.61 1.08
C ALA A 13 -21.63 -18.59 2.13
N ALA A 14 -21.06 -19.71 1.68
CA ALA A 14 -20.24 -20.59 2.52
C ALA A 14 -18.77 -20.42 2.12
N ILE A 15 -18.23 -19.25 2.47
CA ILE A 15 -16.93 -19.06 3.13
C ILE A 15 -15.87 -20.09 2.71
N LEU A 16 -15.24 -19.80 1.57
CA LEU A 16 -14.09 -20.51 1.03
C LEU A 16 -12.75 -19.98 1.59
N LEU A 17 -12.70 -19.43 2.81
CA LEU A 17 -11.47 -18.82 3.33
C LEU A 17 -11.32 -19.03 4.84
N THR A 18 -11.26 -20.30 5.26
CA THR A 18 -10.70 -20.66 6.57
C THR A 18 -9.37 -21.36 6.36
N PHE A 19 -8.40 -20.65 5.80
CA PHE A 19 -6.98 -20.99 5.87
C PHE A 19 -6.14 -19.73 5.67
N CYS A 20 -5.49 -19.30 6.75
CA CYS A 20 -4.30 -18.44 6.86
C CYS A 20 -4.26 -18.02 8.35
N SER A 21 -3.76 -18.89 9.24
CA SER A 21 -2.36 -18.89 9.66
C SER A 21 -1.92 -17.53 10.17
N PHE A 22 -1.65 -17.48 11.48
CA PHE A 22 -0.93 -16.44 12.22
C PHE A 22 -0.06 -15.55 11.31
N GLY A 23 -0.59 -14.39 10.92
CA GLY A 23 0.19 -13.34 10.30
C GLY A 23 0.93 -12.59 11.39
N ALA A 24 2.26 -12.51 11.31
CA ALA A 24 2.96 -11.42 11.94
C ALA A 24 2.25 -10.12 11.54
N TYR A 25 1.91 -9.27 12.51
CA TYR A 25 1.33 -7.95 12.21
C TYR A 25 2.40 -7.14 11.47
N ALA A 26 2.43 -7.26 10.14
CA ALA A 26 3.14 -6.32 9.30
C ALA A 26 2.45 -4.97 9.52
N VAL A 27 3.22 -3.97 9.95
CA VAL A 27 2.75 -2.59 9.88
C VAL A 27 2.53 -2.30 8.40
N GLU A 28 1.27 -2.11 8.03
CA GLU A 28 0.84 -1.78 6.66
C GLU A 28 1.39 -0.40 6.30
N SER A 29 1.92 -0.29 5.09
CA SER A 29 2.70 0.88 4.71
C SER A 29 1.90 2.11 4.34
N HIS A 30 2.58 3.24 4.16
CA HIS A 30 1.92 4.43 3.60
C HIS A 30 1.35 4.19 2.21
N MET A 31 2.03 3.44 1.34
CA MET A 31 1.48 3.13 0.01
C MET A 31 0.27 2.18 0.09
N GLU A 32 0.33 1.15 0.94
CA GLU A 32 -0.77 0.21 1.15
C GLU A 32 -1.99 0.90 1.78
N GLN A 33 -1.80 1.73 2.81
CA GLN A 33 -2.86 2.53 3.42
C GLN A 33 -3.47 3.51 2.41
N ALA A 34 -2.63 4.18 1.60
CA ALA A 34 -3.12 5.09 0.58
C ALA A 34 -4.03 4.37 -0.42
N LEU A 35 -3.61 3.20 -0.90
CA LEU A 35 -4.39 2.37 -1.82
C LEU A 35 -5.70 1.91 -1.18
N LYS A 36 -5.64 1.39 0.04
CA LYS A 36 -6.81 0.92 0.79
C LYS A 36 -7.87 2.01 0.98
N HIS A 37 -7.45 3.21 1.38
CA HIS A 37 -8.36 4.34 1.51
C HIS A 37 -8.88 4.82 0.14
N ALA A 38 -8.04 4.85 -0.89
CA ALA A 38 -8.48 5.23 -2.24
C ALA A 38 -9.51 4.25 -2.81
N GLU A 39 -9.33 2.94 -2.59
CA GLU A 39 -10.32 1.93 -2.97
C GLU A 39 -11.64 2.07 -2.23
N ALA A 40 -11.59 2.37 -0.92
CA ALA A 40 -12.79 2.61 -0.14
C ALA A 40 -13.55 3.86 -0.63
N ALA A 41 -12.84 4.96 -0.93
CA ALA A 41 -13.44 6.15 -1.54
C ALA A 41 -14.08 5.83 -2.91
N ALA A 42 -13.43 5.03 -3.75
CA ALA A 42 -13.95 4.67 -5.07
C ALA A 42 -15.20 3.77 -5.04
N LYS A 43 -15.43 3.05 -3.93
CA LYS A 43 -16.57 2.14 -3.74
C LYS A 43 -17.73 2.80 -2.98
N ALA A 44 -17.52 3.96 -2.35
CA ALA A 44 -18.53 4.66 -1.58
C ALA A 44 -19.55 5.38 -2.47
N ASP A 45 -20.78 5.50 -1.98
CA ASP A 45 -21.94 6.04 -2.68
C ASP A 45 -22.40 7.41 -2.15
N ASP A 46 -21.88 7.86 -1.01
CA ASP A 46 -22.14 9.20 -0.45
C ASP A 46 -20.88 10.09 -0.42
N GLY A 47 -21.09 11.39 -0.64
CA GLY A 47 -20.00 12.36 -0.76
C GLY A 47 -19.18 12.56 0.52
N LYS A 48 -19.76 12.31 1.70
CA LYS A 48 -19.04 12.49 2.97
C LYS A 48 -18.02 11.38 3.15
N THR A 49 -18.42 10.11 2.99
CA THR A 49 -17.51 8.97 3.09
C THR A 49 -16.46 8.97 1.97
N ILE A 50 -16.82 9.39 0.76
CA ILE A 50 -15.84 9.62 -0.32
C ILE A 50 -14.76 10.61 0.12
N ALA A 51 -15.15 11.77 0.67
CA ALA A 51 -14.21 12.80 1.08
C ALA A 51 -13.29 12.32 2.22
N GLU A 52 -13.85 11.68 3.26
CA GLU A 52 -13.09 11.17 4.40
C GLU A 52 -12.00 10.16 3.97
N HIS A 53 -12.36 9.19 3.13
CA HIS A 53 -11.39 8.21 2.64
C HIS A 53 -10.39 8.84 1.66
N ALA A 54 -10.81 9.77 0.79
CA ALA A 54 -9.90 10.44 -0.13
C ALA A 54 -8.86 11.30 0.60
N GLU A 55 -9.23 11.99 1.68
CA GLU A 55 -8.30 12.77 2.52
C GLU A 55 -7.27 11.88 3.22
N ALA A 56 -7.71 10.74 3.76
CA ALA A 56 -6.81 9.76 4.36
C ALA A 56 -5.85 9.16 3.31
N ALA A 57 -6.36 8.78 2.13
CA ALA A 57 -5.55 8.28 1.03
C ALA A 57 -4.48 9.30 0.62
N LYS A 58 -4.87 10.57 0.45
CA LYS A 58 -3.96 11.67 0.11
C LYS A 58 -2.88 11.87 1.17
N THR A 59 -3.24 11.79 2.45
CA THR A 59 -2.28 11.96 3.55
C THR A 59 -1.19 10.89 3.49
N HIS A 60 -1.58 9.63 3.36
CA HIS A 60 -0.63 8.53 3.24
C HIS A 60 0.17 8.58 1.94
N ALA A 61 -0.47 8.89 0.81
CA ALA A 61 0.22 9.04 -0.48
C ALA A 61 1.30 10.14 -0.41
N LYS A 62 1.01 11.27 0.26
CA LYS A 62 1.99 12.34 0.46
C LYS A 62 3.18 11.90 1.30
N THR A 63 2.97 11.15 2.38
CA THR A 63 4.09 10.64 3.18
C THR A 63 4.94 9.62 2.40
N ALA A 64 4.30 8.76 1.60
CA ALA A 64 5.03 7.88 0.68
C ALA A 64 5.85 8.69 -0.34
N ASP A 65 5.27 9.73 -0.92
CA ASP A 65 5.94 10.65 -1.88
C ASP A 65 7.17 11.34 -1.28
N GLU A 66 7.06 11.87 -0.04
CA GLU A 66 8.19 12.47 0.68
C GLU A 66 9.36 11.48 0.87
N HIS A 67 9.06 10.21 1.14
CA HIS A 67 10.07 9.15 1.22
C HIS A 67 10.62 8.74 -0.15
N LEU A 68 9.81 8.72 -1.21
CA LEU A 68 10.28 8.47 -2.57
C LEU A 68 11.25 9.56 -3.03
N ASP A 69 10.92 10.84 -2.79
CA ASP A 69 11.79 11.97 -3.11
C ASP A 69 13.13 11.87 -2.37
N ALA A 70 13.10 11.59 -1.07
CA ALA A 70 14.31 11.39 -0.28
C ALA A 70 15.15 10.19 -0.79
N GLY A 71 14.49 9.08 -1.12
CA GLY A 71 15.14 7.90 -1.70
C GLY A 71 15.81 8.20 -3.05
N ILE A 72 15.13 8.91 -3.94
CA ILE A 72 15.66 9.35 -5.24
C ILE A 72 16.89 10.25 -5.05
N LYS A 73 16.81 11.20 -4.11
CA LYS A 73 17.96 12.06 -3.79
C LYS A 73 19.16 11.24 -3.32
N SER A 74 18.98 10.30 -2.40
CA SER A 74 20.05 9.41 -1.93
C SER A 74 20.60 8.51 -3.05
N LEU A 75 19.76 8.06 -4.00
CA LEU A 75 20.23 7.33 -5.18
C LEU A 75 21.10 8.20 -6.10
N ASN A 76 20.74 9.47 -6.30
CA ASN A 76 21.57 10.40 -7.05
C ASN A 76 22.93 10.61 -6.36
N ASP A 77 22.93 10.79 -5.03
CA ASP A 77 24.17 10.91 -4.24
C ASP A 77 25.04 9.63 -4.37
N ALA A 78 24.41 8.45 -4.36
CA ALA A 78 25.11 7.17 -4.57
C ALA A 78 25.74 7.07 -5.98
N ILE A 79 25.01 7.50 -7.01
CA ILE A 79 25.49 7.53 -8.40
C ILE A 79 26.69 8.47 -8.53
N ASP A 80 26.61 9.67 -7.97
CA ASP A 80 27.66 10.67 -8.09
C ASP A 80 28.94 10.23 -7.36
N HIS A 81 28.83 9.74 -6.13
CA HIS A 81 29.97 9.16 -5.42
C HIS A 81 30.54 7.92 -6.11
N GLY A 82 29.68 7.09 -6.71
CA GLY A 82 30.11 5.94 -7.52
C GLY A 82 30.96 6.37 -8.72
N LYS A 83 30.53 7.41 -9.46
CA LYS A 83 31.29 7.98 -10.60
C LYS A 83 32.63 8.59 -10.16
N MET A 84 32.69 9.16 -8.96
CA MET A 84 33.91 9.69 -8.36
C MET A 84 34.86 8.60 -7.82
N LYS A 85 34.48 7.31 -7.90
CA LYS A 85 35.21 6.18 -7.30
C LYS A 85 35.35 6.32 -5.77
N HIS A 86 34.31 6.80 -5.10
CA HIS A 86 34.20 6.89 -3.64
C HIS A 86 33.27 5.76 -3.10
N PRO A 87 33.74 4.50 -3.02
CA PRO A 87 32.86 3.34 -2.79
C PRO A 87 32.12 3.37 -1.46
N GLU A 88 32.77 3.80 -0.37
CA GLU A 88 32.13 3.85 0.96
C GLU A 88 31.01 4.90 1.03
N ALA A 89 31.21 6.08 0.42
CA ALA A 89 30.19 7.12 0.36
C ALA A 89 29.02 6.70 -0.54
N ALA A 90 29.31 6.07 -1.68
CA ALA A 90 28.29 5.54 -2.57
C ALA A 90 27.44 4.46 -1.89
N LYS A 91 28.08 3.54 -1.15
CA LYS A 91 27.39 2.50 -0.38
C LYS A 91 26.49 3.10 0.70
N LYS A 92 26.98 4.07 1.47
CA LYS A 92 26.19 4.73 2.50
C LYS A 92 24.95 5.42 1.91
N ALA A 93 25.11 6.15 0.81
CA ALA A 93 23.99 6.80 0.13
C ALA A 93 22.97 5.76 -0.41
N ALA A 94 23.43 4.62 -0.91
CA ALA A 94 22.54 3.53 -1.31
C ALA A 94 21.77 2.89 -0.13
N GLU A 95 22.39 2.78 1.05
CA GLU A 95 21.73 2.31 2.29
C GLU A 95 20.67 3.31 2.79
N GLU A 96 20.94 4.60 2.70
CA GLU A 96 19.97 5.67 2.99
C GLU A 96 18.78 5.61 2.02
N ALA A 97 19.05 5.46 0.72
CA ALA A 97 18.01 5.26 -0.29
C ALA A 97 17.14 4.04 0.05
N LEU A 98 17.74 2.91 0.39
CA LEU A 98 17.01 1.70 0.77
C LEU A 98 16.10 1.93 1.98
N THR A 99 16.56 2.69 2.97
CA THR A 99 15.78 3.03 4.16
C THR A 99 14.54 3.84 3.80
N HIS A 100 14.70 4.89 2.99
CA HIS A 100 13.58 5.71 2.55
C HIS A 100 12.61 4.95 1.66
N LEU A 101 13.10 4.16 0.69
CA LEU A 101 12.24 3.37 -0.19
C LEU A 101 11.42 2.33 0.56
N LYS A 102 11.95 1.75 1.65
CA LYS A 102 11.20 0.86 2.54
C LYS A 102 10.17 1.58 3.41
N ALA A 103 10.39 2.86 3.72
CA ALA A 103 9.44 3.65 4.50
C ALA A 103 8.29 4.19 3.63
N ALA A 104 8.54 4.39 2.34
CA ALA A 104 7.48 4.66 1.36
C ALA A 104 6.57 3.45 1.12
N GLN A 105 7.17 2.24 1.15
CA GLN A 105 6.57 0.97 0.74
C GLN A 105 5.87 0.23 1.84
#